data_AF-A0A954F133-F1
#
_entry.id   AF-A0A954F133-F1
#
_cell.length_a   1.000
_cell.length_b   1.000
_cell.length_c   1.000
_cell.angle_alpha   90.00
_cell.angle_beta   90.00
_cell.angle_gamma   90.00
#
_symmetry.space_group_name_H-M   'P 1'
#
loop_
_entity.id
_entity.type
_entity.pdbx_description
1 polymer ?
#
loop_
_entity_poly.entity_id
_entity_poly.type
_entity_poly.pdbx_seq_one_letter_code
_entity_poly.pdbx_strand_id
1 'polypeptide(L)' 'ATLAHVSQPRMTQIMNLLLLAPEIQEELLHLPKVTGKDVITEKLLRPIVAEVEWGTQRRRWSEIYHRS' A
#
# COMPACT_ATOMS: atom_id res chain seq x y z
N ALA A 1 11.44 14.69 20.76
CA ALA A 1 11.56 14.34 19.34
C ALA A 1 10.83 13.02 19.11
N THR A 2 9.73 13.04 18.37
CA THR A 2 9.03 11.81 17.94
C THR A 2 9.98 11.02 17.04
N LEU A 3 10.15 9.72 17.29
CA LEU A 3 11.19 8.82 16.75
C LEU A 3 11.50 8.88 15.23
N ALA A 4 10.71 9.57 14.41
CA ALA A 4 10.91 9.64 12.96
C ALA A 4 10.45 10.97 12.30
N HIS A 5 10.29 12.07 13.04
CA HIS A 5 9.79 13.37 12.49
C HIS A 5 8.44 13.29 11.74
N VAL A 6 7.64 12.25 12.00
CA VAL A 6 6.30 12.08 11.43
C VAL A 6 5.21 12.28 12.49
N SER A 7 4.02 12.70 12.05
CA SER A 7 2.85 12.81 12.92
C SER A 7 2.30 11.42 13.29
N GLN A 8 1.58 11.33 14.41
CA GLN A 8 0.93 10.08 14.83
C GLN A 8 -0.02 9.53 13.75
N PRO A 9 -0.90 10.33 13.11
CA PRO A 9 -1.75 9.83 12.02
C PRO A 9 -0.93 9.29 10.84
N ARG A 10 0.23 9.88 10.53
CA ARG A 10 1.12 9.40 9.48
C ARG A 10 1.74 8.05 9.85
N MET A 11 2.15 7.88 11.10
CA MET A 11 2.64 6.59 11.59
C MET A 11 1.57 5.50 11.45
N THR A 12 0.33 5.78 11.86
CA THR A 12 -0.79 4.84 11.70
C THR A 12 -1.03 4.46 10.23
N GLN A 13 -0.98 5.41 9.30
CA GLN A 13 -1.13 5.11 7.86
C GLN A 13 -0.06 4.14 7.35
N ILE A 14 1.19 4.34 7.76
CA ILE A 14 2.31 3.46 7.37
C ILE A 14 2.11 2.08 8.00
N MET A 15 1.78 2.01 9.30
CA MET A 15 1.59 0.74 10.00
C MET A 15 0.40 -0.06 9.46
N ASN A 16 -0.65 0.60 8.97
CA ASN A 16 -1.79 -0.08 8.38
C ASN A 16 -1.42 -0.84 7.09
N LEU A 17 -0.31 -0.51 6.41
CA LEU A 17 0.17 -1.30 5.27
C LEU A 17 0.50 -2.75 5.65
N LEU A 18 0.75 -3.02 6.94
CA LEU A 18 0.95 -4.37 7.46
C LEU A 18 -0.31 -5.24 7.41
N LEU A 19 -1.49 -4.64 7.20
CA LEU A 19 -2.79 -5.34 7.08
C LEU A 19 -3.12 -5.76 5.63
N LEU A 20 -2.27 -5.41 4.68
CA LEU A 20 -2.41 -5.86 3.30
C LEU A 20 -2.21 -7.38 3.20
N ALA A 21 -2.86 -7.99 2.21
CA ALA A 21 -2.62 -9.37 1.83
C ALA A 21 -1.11 -9.56 1.54
N PRO A 22 -0.50 -10.67 1.99
CA PRO A 22 0.95 -10.87 1.88
C PRO A 22 1.49 -10.68 0.45
N GLU A 23 0.75 -11.13 -0.56
CA GLU A 23 1.19 -11.02 -1.95
C GLU A 23 1.24 -9.56 -2.43
N ILE A 24 0.34 -8.71 -1.94
CA ILE A 24 0.34 -7.27 -2.24
C ILE A 24 1.55 -6.59 -1.58
N GLN A 25 1.90 -6.99 -0.36
CA GLN A 25 3.09 -6.47 0.33
C GLN A 25 4.37 -6.82 -0.45
N GLU A 26 4.49 -8.05 -0.91
CA GLU A 26 5.61 -8.49 -1.75
C GLU A 26 5.70 -7.69 -3.06
N GLU A 27 4.58 -7.47 -3.74
CA GLU A 27 4.57 -6.68 -4.98
C GLU A 27 4.95 -5.22 -4.74
N LEU A 28 4.50 -4.62 -3.63
CA LEU A 28 4.89 -3.25 -3.24
C LEU A 28 6.40 -3.13 -2.96
N LEU A 29 6.99 -4.11 -2.29
CA LEU A 29 8.43 -4.14 -1.99
C LEU A 29 9.28 -4.28 -3.26
N HIS A 30 8.73 -4.90 -4.30
CA HIS A 30 9.42 -5.17 -5.56
C HIS A 30 8.94 -4.29 -6.73
N LEU A 31 8.26 -3.18 -6.45
CA LEU A 31 7.85 -2.26 -7.50
C LEU A 31 9.06 -1.76 -8.31
N PRO A 32 8.95 -1.70 -9.64
CA PRO A 32 10.02 -1.13 -10.45
C PRO A 32 10.18 0.35 -10.11
N LYS A 33 11.42 0.83 -10.11
CA LYS A 33 11.68 2.27 -10.00
C LYS A 33 11.08 2.96 -11.23
N VAL A 34 10.23 3.95 -11.01
CA VAL A 34 9.70 4.79 -12.08
C VAL A 34 10.46 6.11 -12.15
N THR A 35 10.59 6.66 -13.36
CA THR A 35 11.06 8.03 -13.56
C THR A 35 9.85 8.96 -13.61
N GLY A 36 9.70 9.84 -12.63
CA GLY A 36 8.59 10.79 -12.55
C GLY A 36 7.61 10.44 -11.42
N LYS A 37 6.31 10.67 -11.64
CA LYS A 37 5.28 10.49 -10.60
C LYS A 37 4.92 9.00 -10.45
N ASP A 38 5.02 8.50 -9.23
CA ASP A 38 4.55 7.15 -8.88
C ASP A 38 3.05 6.99 -9.15
N VAL A 39 2.73 5.91 -9.86
CA VAL A 39 1.33 5.49 -10.11
C VAL A 39 0.72 4.91 -8.84
N ILE A 40 1.50 4.13 -8.09
CA ILE A 40 1.10 3.55 -6.81
C ILE A 40 1.53 4.47 -5.68
N THR A 41 0.56 5.05 -4.98
CA THR A 41 0.80 5.94 -3.82
C THR A 41 0.14 5.37 -2.57
N GLU A 42 0.64 5.73 -1.38
CA GLU A 42 0.02 5.30 -0.12
C GLU A 42 -1.48 5.65 -0.05
N LYS A 43 -1.89 6.82 -0.57
CA LYS A 43 -3.30 7.22 -0.61
C LYS A 43 -4.17 6.25 -1.42
N LEU A 44 -3.63 5.70 -2.50
CA LEU A 44 -4.29 4.71 -3.35
C LEU A 44 -4.47 3.37 -2.62
N LEU A 45 -3.57 3.04 -1.69
CA LEU A 45 -3.61 1.80 -0.92
C LEU A 45 -4.62 1.85 0.24
N ARG A 46 -4.94 3.03 0.79
CA ARG A 46 -5.89 3.17 1.91
C ARG A 46 -7.21 2.42 1.75
N PRO A 47 -7.95 2.54 0.62
CA PRO A 47 -9.18 1.79 0.43
C PRO A 47 -8.98 0.28 0.28
N ILE A 48 -7.78 -0.18 -0.10
CA ILE A 48 -7.45 -1.61 -0.17
C ILE A 48 -7.18 -2.13 1.24
N VAL A 49 -6.35 -1.41 2.00
CA VAL A 49 -6.02 -1.72 3.40
C VAL A 49 -7.26 -1.79 4.30
N ALA A 50 -8.29 -1.00 4.00
CA ALA A 50 -9.53 -0.96 4.76
C ALA A 50 -10.42 -2.22 4.58
N GLU A 51 -10.14 -3.07 3.59
CA GLU A 51 -10.90 -4.29 3.36
C GLU A 51 -10.46 -5.40 4.29
N VAL A 52 -11.41 -6.02 4.99
CA VAL A 52 -11.15 -7.12 5.93
C VAL A 52 -10.73 -8.39 5.19
N GLU A 53 -11.36 -8.67 4.05
CA GLU A 53 -11.13 -9.88 3.28
C GLU A 53 -9.99 -9.71 2.27
N TRP A 54 -8.93 -10.50 2.38
CA TRP A 54 -7.81 -10.49 1.44
C TRP A 54 -8.23 -10.81 0.00
N GLY A 55 -9.31 -11.57 -0.21
CA GLY A 55 -9.87 -11.80 -1.55
C GLY A 55 -10.35 -10.50 -2.21
N THR A 56 -10.94 -9.59 -1.43
CA THR A 56 -11.35 -8.27 -1.92
C THR A 56 -10.15 -7.34 -2.11
N GLN A 57 -9.17 -7.41 -1.21
CA GLN A 57 -7.92 -6.68 -1.38
C GLN A 57 -7.22 -7.04 -2.70
N ARG A 58 -7.06 -8.34 -2.98
CA ARG A 58 -6.43 -8.85 -4.21
C ARG A 58 -7.19 -8.42 -5.47
N ARG A 59 -8.53 -8.45 -5.44
CA ARG A 59 -9.35 -7.98 -6.56
C ARG A 59 -9.11 -6.50 -6.87
N ARG A 60 -9.21 -5.64 -5.85
CA ARG A 60 -8.97 -4.20 -6.00
C ARG A 60 -7.54 -3.87 -6.38
N TRP A 61 -6.57 -4.59 -5.81
CA TRP A 61 -5.18 -4.46 -6.17
C TRP A 61 -4.95 -4.76 -7.65
N SER A 62 -5.56 -5.83 -8.17
CA SER A 62 -5.46 -6.19 -9.58
C SER A 62 -6.00 -5.09 -10.50
N GLU A 63 -7.13 -4.45 -10.15
CA GLU A 63 -7.72 -3.34 -10.93
C GLU A 63 -6.76 -2.14 -11.09
N ILE A 64 -5.82 -1.99 -10.17
CA ILE A 64 -4.84 -0.90 -10.13
C ILE A 64 -3.48 -1.34 -10.66
N TYR A 65 -3.11 -2.60 -10.42
CA TYR A 65 -1.81 -3.18 -10.70
C TYR A 65 -2.00 -4.48 -11.48
N HIS A 66 -2.04 -4.36 -12.80
CA HIS A 66 -1.95 -5.50 -13.71
C HIS A 66 -0.55 -5.53 -14.33
N ARG A 67 0.33 -6.37 -13.77
CA ARG A 67 1.49 -6.89 -14.53
C ARG A 67 0.94 -7.76 -15.66
N SER A 68 0.92 -7.23 -16.88
CA SER A 68 1.12 -8.02 -18.10
C SER A 68 2.62 -8.08 -18.37
#